data_AF-A0A916F3A0-F1
#
_entry.id   AF-A0A916F3A0-F1
#
_cell.length_a   1.000
_cell.length_b   1.000
_cell.length_c   1.000
_cell.angle_alpha   90.00
_cell.angle_beta   90.00
_cell.angle_gamma   90.00
#
_symmetry.space_group_name_H-M   'P 1'
#
loop_
_entity.id
_entity.type
_entity.pdbx_description
1 polymer ?
#
loop_
_entity_poly.entity_id
_entity_poly.type
_entity_poly.pdbx_seq_one_letter_code
_entity_poly.pdbx_strand_id
1 'polypeptide(L)' 'MFKIDVSVCSKCGGKAKVIASIEDQSVIDKILQHLKVKGALPPLPELLPATRASPGSDWFA' A
#
# COMPACT_ATOMS: atom_id res chain seq x y z
N MET A 1 -0.34 -6.26 13.45
CA MET A 1 -0.21 -7.26 12.37
C MET A 1 -1.19 -6.88 11.26
N PHE A 2 -0.71 -6.39 10.12
CA PHE A 2 -1.56 -6.13 8.95
C PHE A 2 -1.76 -7.45 8.20
N LYS A 3 -2.96 -8.02 8.27
CA LYS A 3 -3.33 -9.24 7.54
C LYS A 3 -3.95 -8.82 6.20
N ILE A 4 -3.13 -8.63 5.18
CA ILE A 4 -3.62 -8.45 3.81
C ILE A 4 -3.64 -9.83 3.17
N ASP A 5 -4.84 -10.33 2.89
CA ASP A 5 -5.00 -11.61 2.20
C ASP A 5 -4.82 -11.41 0.69
N VAL A 6 -3.63 -11.75 0.19
CA VAL A 6 -3.28 -11.67 -1.23
C VAL A 6 -3.87 -12.83 -2.05
N SER A 7 -4.58 -13.77 -1.42
CA SER A 7 -5.20 -14.90 -2.10
C SER A 7 -6.57 -14.59 -2.71
N VAL A 8 -7.14 -13.40 -2.44
CA VAL A 8 -8.44 -12.96 -2.96
C VAL A 8 -8.32 -11.63 -3.68
N CYS A 9 -8.87 -11.55 -4.90
CA CYS A 9 -8.91 -10.31 -5.66
C CYS A 9 -9.93 -9.34 -5.06
N SER A 10 -9.52 -8.13 -4.70
CA SER A 10 -10.39 -7.09 -4.13
C SER A 10 -11.43 -6.52 -5.11
N LYS A 11 -11.25 -6.72 -6.42
CA LYS A 11 -12.18 -6.22 -7.45
C LYS A 11 -13.29 -7.20 -7.80
N CYS A 12 -12.97 -8.50 -7.88
CA CYS A 12 -13.92 -9.52 -8.33
C CYS A 12 -14.21 -10.63 -7.30
N GLY A 13 -13.48 -10.69 -6.17
CA GLY A 13 -13.66 -11.71 -5.13
C GLY A 13 -13.14 -13.11 -5.50
N GLY A 14 -12.52 -13.28 -6.67
CA GLY A 14 -11.94 -14.55 -7.11
C GLY A 14 -10.59 -14.86 -6.44
N LYS A 15 -10.11 -16.10 -6.62
CA LYS A 15 -8.77 -16.51 -6.16
C LYS A 15 -7.69 -15.77 -6.95
N ALA A 16 -6.79 -15.12 -6.22
CA ALA A 16 -5.58 -14.48 -6.74
C ALA A 16 -4.34 -15.32 -6.40
N LYS A 17 -3.33 -15.28 -7.27
CA LYS A 17 -2.05 -15.95 -7.07
C LYS A 17 -0.92 -15.00 -7.46
N VAL A 18 0.11 -14.92 -6.63
CA VAL A 18 1.34 -14.19 -6.95
C VAL A 18 2.12 -14.99 -8.00
N ILE A 19 2.42 -14.36 -9.13
CA ILE A 19 3.13 -14.98 -10.26
C ILE A 19 4.59 -14.51 -10.39
N ALA A 20 4.91 -13.34 -9.82
CA ALA A 20 6.25 -12.77 -9.83
C ALA A 20 6.38 -11.75 -8.68
N SER A 21 7.62 -11.54 -8.22
CA SER A 21 8.01 -10.48 -7.30
C SER A 21 9.10 -9.64 -7.97
N ILE A 22 9.05 -8.32 -7.82
CA ILE A 22 10.07 -7.40 -8.33
C ILE A 22 10.79 -6.84 -7.10
N GLU A 23 12.07 -7.19 -6.94
CA GLU A 23 12.87 -6.81 -5.77
C GLU A 23 14.05 -5.89 -6.12
N ASP A 24 14.34 -5.72 -7.41
CA ASP A 24 15.40 -4.82 -7.87
C ASP A 24 14.97 -3.36 -7.74
N GLN A 25 15.70 -2.60 -6.92
CA GLN A 25 15.43 -1.19 -6.65
C GLN A 25 15.43 -0.33 -7.91
N SER A 26 16.34 -0.59 -8.86
CA SER A 26 16.44 0.19 -10.09
C SER A 26 15.21 0.01 -10.99
N VAL A 27 14.58 -1.17 -10.96
CA VAL A 27 13.36 -1.47 -11.70
C VAL A 27 12.16 -0.83 -11.01
N ILE A 28 12.09 -0.92 -9.68
CA ILE A 28 11.05 -0.27 -8.87
C ILE A 28 11.04 1.24 -9.13
N ASP A 29 12.21 1.88 -9.08
CA ASP A 29 12.33 3.33 -9.29
C ASP A 29 11.86 3.76 -10.69
N LYS A 30 12.19 2.97 -11.73
CA LYS A 30 11.72 3.21 -13.10
C LYS A 30 10.19 3.13 -13.20
N ILE A 31 9.57 2.15 -12.57
CA ILE A 31 8.10 2.00 -12.55
C ILE A 31 7.47 3.20 -11.85
N LEU A 32 7.98 3.57 -10.67
CA LEU A 32 7.47 4.70 -9.90
C LEU A 32 7.61 6.03 -10.66
N GLN A 33 8.73 6.26 -11.33
CA GLN A 33 8.93 7.45 -12.15
C GLN A 33 7.91 7.52 -13.29
N HIS A 34 7.68 6.41 -14.00
CA HIS A 34 6.69 6.33 -15.08
C HIS A 34 5.27 6.62 -14.60
N LEU A 35 4.89 6.08 -13.43
CA LEU A 35 3.56 6.30 -12.83
C LEU A 35 3.34 7.75 -12.39
N LYS A 36 4.38 8.39 -11.84
CA LYS A 36 4.36 9.82 -11.48
C LYS A 36 4.11 10.71 -12.70
N VAL A 37 4.81 10.45 -13.81
CA VAL A 37 4.65 11.21 -15.07
C VAL A 37 3.22 11.05 -15.63
N LYS A 38 2.63 9.85 -15.50
CA LYS A 38 1.27 9.58 -15.97
C LYS A 38 0.17 10.13 -15.06
N GLY A 39 0.50 10.70 -13.91
CA GLY A 39 -0.50 11.11 -12.90
C GLY A 39 -1.33 9.95 -12.36
N ALA A 40 -0.86 8.71 -12.51
CA ALA A 40 -1.58 7.49 -12.14
C ALA A 40 -1.26 7.03 -10.71
N LEU A 41 -0.32 7.71 -10.03
CA LEU A 41 -0.01 7.44 -8.64
C LEU A 41 -0.98 8.26 -7.76
N PRO A 42 -1.74 7.64 -6.85
CA PRO A 42 -2.41 8.38 -5.80
C PRO A 42 -1.38 9.21 -5.01
N PRO A 43 -1.74 10.41 -4.52
CA PRO A 43 -0.82 11.25 -3.76
C PRO A 43 -0.29 10.48 -2.55
N LEU A 44 1.01 10.61 -2.29
CA LEU A 44 1.76 9.94 -1.21
C LEU A 44 1.06 9.92 0.18
N PRO A 45 0.27 10.93 0.60
CA PRO A 45 -0.49 10.88 1.85
C PRO A 45 -1.47 9.71 1.98
N GLU A 46 -2.00 9.17 0.88
CA GLU A 46 -2.93 8.02 0.91
C GLU A 46 -2.23 6.68 1.20
N LEU A 47 -0.89 6.63 1.12
CA LEU A 47 -0.09 5.44 1.47
C LEU A 47 0.32 5.41 2.93
N LEU A 48 0.04 6.47 3.68
CA LEU A 48 0.29 6.53 5.11
C LEU A 48 -0.96 6.04 5.84
N PRO A 49 -0.83 5.12 6.82
CA PRO A 49 -1.94 4.84 7.71
C PRO A 49 -2.38 6.17 8.33
N ALA A 50 -3.70 6.36 8.49
CA ALA A 50 -4.25 7.55 9.12
C ALA A 50 -3.44 7.92 10.37
N THR A 51 -3.09 9.20 10.51
CA THR A 51 -2.41 9.73 11.70
C THR A 51 -3.07 9.13 12.92
N ARG A 52 -2.31 8.35 13.70
CA ARG A 52 -2.84 7.79 14.95
C ARG A 52 -3.30 8.97 15.79
N ALA A 53 -4.58 8.99 16.17
CA ALA A 53 -5.06 9.91 17.17
C ALA A 53 -4.13 9.80 18.39
N SER A 54 -3.78 10.95 18.98
CA SER A 54 -2.98 10.98 20.20
C SER A 54 -3.65 10.06 21.24
N PRO A 55 -2.89 9.28 22.05
CA PRO A 55 -3.48 8.45 23.09
C PRO A 55 -4.48 9.29 23.90
N GLY A 56 -5.71 8.79 24.04
CA GLY A 56 -6.75 9.47 24.83
C GLY A 56 -6.20 9.76 26.23
N SER A 57 -6.58 10.90 26.79
CA SER A 57 -6.17 11.35 28.13
C SER A 57 -6.53 10.37 29.26
N ASP A 58 -7.31 9.33 28.96
CA ASP A 58 -7.65 8.23 29.87
C ASP A 58 -6.44 7.39 30.32
N TRP A 59 -5.26 7.58 29.72
CA TRP A 59 -4.03 6.91 30.18
C TRP A 59 -3.46 7.49 31.49
N PHE A 60 -3.96 8.65 31.93
CA PHE A 60 -3.56 9.30 33.17
C PHE A 60 -4.54 9.06 34.34
N ALA A 61 -5.54 8.17 34.19
CA ALA A 61 -6.50 7.83 35.25
C ALA A 61 -6.10 6.56 36.00
#